data_AF-A0A2D4P932-F1
#
_entry.id   AF-A0A2D4P932-F1
#
_cell.length_a   1.000
_cell.length_b   1.000
_cell.length_c   1.000
_cell.angle_alpha   90.00
_cell.angle_beta   90.00
_cell.angle_gamma   90.00
#
_symmetry.space_group_name_H-M   'P 1'
#
loop_
_entity.id
_entity.type
_entity.pdbx_description
1 polymer ?
#
loop_
_entity_poly.entity_id
_entity_poly.type
_entity_poly.pdbx_seq_one_letter_code
_entity_poly.pdbx_strand_id
1 'polypeptide(L)'
;SYFSFLRFLVVLNVVIFLLLFSFITLPTAFVKYGVVNGSYVKVPPETGPKCTVYTISNTKGLVYFYSYIIDLLSGTGFLEMTSLFYGYYSVDNLPLGLLEYHVPLAYLLITLAYLSMSFVWIIKRSVEGFKRSLIYNEDPFQSYCNKILAGWDFCITDVKAARLKHSSLLYELKTDLQDERLRQRAADRSLKEKTRIY
;
A
#
# COMPACT_ATOMS: atom_id res chain seq x y z
N SER A 1 -15.67 1.93 -4.44
CA SER A 1 -14.24 2.24 -4.24
C SER A 1 -13.75 2.04 -2.80
N TYR A 2 -14.43 2.55 -1.77
CA TYR A 2 -14.00 2.46 -0.36
C TYR A 2 -13.70 1.03 0.14
N PHE A 3 -14.59 0.08 -0.12
CA PHE A 3 -14.44 -1.31 0.35
C PHE A 3 -13.28 -2.08 -0.32
N SER A 4 -12.95 -1.75 -1.56
CA SER A 4 -11.79 -2.32 -2.28
C SER A 4 -10.46 -1.78 -1.74
N PHE A 5 -10.45 -0.51 -1.30
CA PHE A 5 -9.30 0.11 -0.65
C PHE A 5 -9.04 -0.50 0.74
N LEU A 6 -10.10 -0.72 1.53
CA LEU A 6 -9.94 -1.35 2.85
C LEU A 6 -9.36 -2.76 2.76
N ARG A 7 -9.90 -3.61 1.87
CA ARG A 7 -9.39 -4.98 1.63
C ARG A 7 -7.92 -4.98 1.19
N PHE A 8 -7.50 -3.99 0.41
CA PHE A 8 -6.11 -3.82 0.03
C PHE A 8 -5.21 -3.52 1.21
N LEU A 9 -5.62 -2.56 2.05
CA LEU A 9 -4.86 -2.15 3.22
C LEU A 9 -4.65 -3.32 4.17
N VAL A 10 -5.66 -4.19 4.33
CA VAL A 10 -5.53 -5.44 5.10
C VAL A 10 -4.49 -6.38 4.49
N VAL A 11 -4.53 -6.63 3.17
CA VAL A 11 -3.53 -7.48 2.49
C VAL A 11 -2.12 -6.91 2.63
N LEU A 12 -1.97 -5.60 2.49
CA LEU A 12 -0.69 -4.92 2.65
C LEU A 12 -0.18 -5.10 4.09
N ASN A 13 -1.00 -4.88 5.12
CA ASN A 13 -0.62 -5.13 6.51
C ASN A 13 -0.24 -6.59 6.79
N VAL A 14 -0.92 -7.57 6.18
CA VAL A 14 -0.56 -8.99 6.32
C VAL A 14 0.81 -9.27 5.70
N VAL A 15 1.12 -8.73 4.52
CA VAL A 15 2.44 -8.88 3.89
C VAL A 15 3.53 -8.25 4.74
N ILE A 16 3.27 -7.10 5.35
CA ILE A 16 4.20 -6.43 6.26
C ILE A 16 4.47 -7.29 7.49
N PHE A 17 3.41 -7.81 8.09
CA PHE A 17 3.51 -8.69 9.23
C PHE A 17 4.37 -9.92 8.90
N LEU A 18 4.17 -10.54 7.74
CA LEU A 18 4.99 -11.67 7.29
C LEU A 18 6.47 -11.31 7.11
N LEU A 19 6.77 -10.12 6.56
CA LEU A 19 8.14 -9.65 6.40
C LEU A 19 8.81 -9.38 7.75
N LEU A 20 8.13 -8.67 8.66
CA LEU A 20 8.64 -8.42 10.01
C LEU A 20 8.82 -9.73 10.78
N PHE A 21 7.87 -10.65 10.66
CA PHE A 21 7.97 -11.96 11.30
C PHE A 21 9.18 -12.74 10.77
N SER A 22 9.31 -12.89 9.46
CA SER A 22 10.35 -13.70 8.82
C SER A 22 11.76 -13.14 9.00
N PHE A 23 11.94 -11.82 9.01
CA PHE A 23 13.27 -11.22 9.00
C PHE A 23 13.71 -10.64 10.35
N ILE A 24 12.79 -10.35 11.27
CA ILE A 24 13.13 -9.77 12.58
C ILE A 24 12.87 -10.79 13.68
N THR A 25 11.65 -11.34 13.76
CA THR A 25 11.29 -12.26 14.87
C THR A 25 11.89 -13.65 14.70
N LEU A 26 12.01 -14.13 13.46
CA LEU A 26 12.49 -15.47 13.17
C LEU A 26 13.99 -15.58 13.49
N PRO A 27 14.91 -14.73 12.97
CA PRO A 27 16.33 -14.84 13.29
C PRO A 27 16.61 -14.66 14.79
N THR A 28 15.89 -13.75 15.45
CA THR A 28 16.05 -13.49 16.89
C THR A 28 15.51 -14.63 17.76
N ALA A 29 14.41 -15.28 17.35
CA ALA A 29 13.91 -16.48 18.00
C ALA A 29 14.87 -17.68 17.82
N PHE A 30 15.38 -17.93 16.61
CA PHE A 30 16.31 -19.03 16.36
C PHE A 30 17.60 -18.92 17.19
N VAL A 31 18.07 -17.68 17.43
CA VAL A 31 19.23 -17.38 18.27
C VAL A 31 18.89 -17.57 19.76
N LYS A 32 17.71 -17.12 20.19
CA LYS A 32 17.26 -17.23 21.59
C LYS A 32 16.96 -18.68 22.01
N TYR A 33 16.45 -19.50 21.09
CA TYR A 33 16.12 -20.91 21.33
C TYR A 33 17.28 -21.87 20.97
N GLY A 34 18.48 -21.34 20.66
CA GLY A 34 19.72 -22.13 20.66
C GLY A 34 19.88 -23.14 19.52
N VAL A 35 19.20 -22.94 18.39
CA VAL A 35 19.33 -23.84 17.21
C VAL A 35 20.62 -23.54 16.42
N VAL A 36 21.20 -22.35 16.60
CA VAL A 36 22.50 -21.95 16.05
C VAL A 36 23.43 -21.66 17.22
N ASN A 37 24.68 -22.15 17.18
CA ASN A 37 25.74 -21.91 18.17
C ASN A 37 26.23 -20.43 18.13
N GLY A 38 25.31 -19.49 18.29
CA GLY A 38 25.60 -18.08 18.49
C GLY A 38 25.46 -17.79 19.97
N SER A 39 26.59 -17.46 20.62
CA SER A 39 26.56 -16.95 21.98
C SER A 39 25.76 -15.66 21.97
N TYR A 40 24.52 -15.68 22.50
CA TYR A 40 23.94 -14.44 22.98
C TYR A 40 24.90 -13.97 24.07
N VAL A 41 25.61 -12.87 23.83
CA VAL A 41 26.43 -12.26 24.87
C VAL A 41 25.43 -11.72 25.88
N LYS A 42 25.16 -12.52 26.94
CA LYS A 42 24.67 -11.96 28.20
C LYS A 42 25.82 -11.08 28.66
N VAL A 43 25.72 -9.78 28.41
CA VAL A 43 26.58 -8.79 29.07
C VAL A 43 26.39 -9.03 30.57
N PRO A 44 27.41 -9.53 31.29
CA PRO A 44 27.32 -9.63 32.73
C PRO A 44 27.12 -8.21 33.26
N PRO A 45 26.17 -7.94 34.17
CA PRO A 45 25.88 -6.58 34.62
C PRO A 45 27.01 -5.88 35.40
N GLU A 46 28.18 -6.52 35.55
CA GLU A 46 29.08 -6.24 36.67
C GLU A 46 30.49 -5.77 36.22
N THR A 47 30.80 -5.68 34.92
CA THR A 47 32.19 -5.34 34.50
C THR A 47 32.33 -4.48 33.24
N GLY A 48 31.25 -3.81 32.81
CA GLY A 48 31.28 -2.82 31.74
C GLY A 48 31.36 -1.38 32.27
N PRO A 49 31.90 -0.42 31.50
CA PRO A 49 31.88 1.00 31.87
C PRO A 49 30.44 1.45 32.16
N LYS A 50 30.25 2.30 33.19
CA LYS A 50 28.93 2.72 33.73
C LYS A 50 27.90 3.21 32.69
N CYS A 51 28.32 3.54 31.47
CA CYS A 51 27.48 3.97 30.35
C CYS A 51 26.77 2.82 29.59
N THR A 52 27.06 1.54 29.88
CA THR A 52 26.38 0.40 29.26
C THR A 52 25.22 -0.16 30.10
N VAL A 53 25.03 0.36 31.32
CA VAL A 53 23.98 -0.11 32.24
C VAL A 53 22.75 0.78 32.09
N TYR A 54 21.83 0.37 31.22
CA TYR A 54 20.54 1.02 31.08
C TYR A 54 19.57 0.50 32.14
N THR A 55 19.30 1.31 33.17
CA THR A 55 18.28 1.01 34.17
C THR A 55 17.01 1.80 33.88
N ILE A 56 15.91 1.12 33.53
CA ILE A 56 14.60 1.76 33.44
C ILE A 56 14.12 2.10 34.85
N SER A 57 14.25 3.37 35.24
CA SER A 57 13.90 3.90 36.56
C SER A 57 12.43 4.33 36.67
N ASN A 58 11.70 4.45 35.55
CA ASN A 58 10.38 5.08 35.51
C ASN A 58 9.16 4.14 35.62
N THR A 59 9.33 2.84 35.83
CA THR A 59 8.19 1.88 35.89
C THR A 59 7.61 1.65 37.29
N LYS A 60 8.11 2.35 38.32
CA LYS A 60 7.65 2.17 39.71
C LYS A 60 6.67 3.27 40.13
N GLY A 61 5.40 3.18 39.71
CA GLY A 61 4.33 4.09 40.14
C GLY A 61 2.95 3.74 39.59
N LEU A 62 1.91 4.44 40.05
CA LEU A 62 0.56 4.37 39.47
C LEU A 62 0.57 5.10 38.12
N VAL A 63 0.69 4.35 37.03
CA VAL A 63 0.77 4.89 35.68
C VAL A 63 -0.64 4.94 35.07
N TYR A 64 -1.03 6.10 34.55
CA TYR A 64 -2.32 6.29 33.89
C TYR A 64 -2.39 5.51 32.57
N PHE A 65 -3.58 4.98 32.22
CA PHE A 65 -3.76 4.17 31.00
C PHE A 65 -3.29 4.87 29.71
N TYR A 66 -3.48 6.19 29.60
CA TYR A 66 -3.03 6.93 28.42
C TYR A 66 -1.51 6.95 28.27
N SER A 67 -0.74 6.80 29.35
CA SER A 67 0.73 6.74 29.26
C SER A 67 1.17 5.49 28.49
N TYR A 68 0.47 4.36 28.58
CA TYR A 68 0.79 3.20 27.75
C TYR A 68 0.55 3.46 26.26
N ILE A 69 -0.44 4.29 25.92
CA ILE A 69 -0.69 4.70 24.53
C ILE A 69 0.40 5.67 24.06
N ILE A 70 0.82 6.61 24.90
CA ILE A 70 1.92 7.52 24.60
C ILE A 70 3.25 6.77 24.50
N ASP A 71 3.52 5.81 25.38
CA ASP A 71 4.68 4.92 25.32
C ASP A 71 4.65 4.05 24.06
N LEU A 72 3.48 3.55 23.66
CA LEU A 72 3.30 2.81 22.41
C LEU A 72 3.60 3.67 21.17
N LEU A 73 3.12 4.92 21.14
CA LEU A 73 3.30 5.86 20.03
C LEU A 73 4.73 6.43 19.98
N SER A 74 5.31 6.69 21.15
CA SER A 74 6.66 7.26 21.31
C SER A 74 7.74 6.19 21.25
N GLY A 75 7.38 4.90 21.34
CA GLY A 75 8.34 3.79 21.36
C GLY A 75 9.08 3.63 22.69
N THR A 76 8.62 4.27 23.77
CA THR A 76 9.29 4.34 25.08
C THR A 76 8.68 3.37 26.10
N GLY A 77 9.33 3.21 27.25
CA GLY A 77 8.77 2.45 28.38
C GLY A 77 8.79 0.94 28.16
N PHE A 78 7.61 0.29 28.11
CA PHE A 78 7.56 -1.17 27.98
C PHE A 78 8.10 -1.69 26.64
N LEU A 79 8.05 -0.86 25.58
CA LEU A 79 8.52 -1.24 24.25
C LEU A 79 10.04 -1.36 24.16
N GLU A 80 10.79 -0.62 24.98
CA GLU A 80 12.26 -0.66 25.02
C GLU A 80 12.80 -2.04 25.42
N MET A 81 11.99 -2.80 26.16
CA MET A 81 12.29 -4.17 26.59
C MET A 81 11.93 -5.22 25.55
N THR A 82 11.32 -4.83 24.42
CA THR A 82 10.88 -5.75 23.37
C THR A 82 11.87 -5.81 22.21
N SER A 83 11.90 -6.95 21.52
CA SER A 83 12.73 -7.17 20.33
C SER A 83 12.35 -6.28 19.12
N LEU A 84 11.27 -5.50 19.24
CA LEU A 84 10.85 -4.56 18.19
C LEU A 84 11.60 -3.23 18.31
N PHE A 85 12.20 -2.93 19.46
CA PHE A 85 12.93 -1.69 19.68
C PHE A 85 14.37 -1.82 19.18
N TYR A 86 14.82 -0.84 18.39
CA TYR A 86 16.17 -0.83 17.83
C TYR A 86 17.26 -0.89 18.91
N GLY A 87 17.08 -0.15 20.02
CA GLY A 87 18.04 -0.12 21.13
C GLY A 87 18.07 -1.37 22.01
N TYR A 88 17.22 -2.37 21.75
CA TYR A 88 17.29 -3.68 22.41
C TYR A 88 18.52 -4.48 21.93
N TYR A 89 18.98 -4.22 20.71
CA TYR A 89 20.11 -4.94 20.12
C TYR A 89 21.43 -4.23 20.42
N SER A 90 22.36 -4.95 21.03
CA SER A 90 23.75 -4.50 21.19
C SER A 90 24.44 -4.40 19.83
N VAL A 91 25.46 -3.54 19.75
CA VAL A 91 26.28 -3.32 18.55
C VAL A 91 27.19 -4.53 18.24
N ASP A 92 27.19 -5.53 19.12
CA ASP A 92 28.02 -6.71 19.01
C ASP A 92 27.53 -7.63 17.88
N ASN A 93 28.48 -8.11 17.09
CA ASN A 93 28.21 -9.00 15.97
C ASN A 93 27.70 -10.34 16.50
N LEU A 94 26.57 -10.79 15.97
CA LEU A 94 26.08 -12.12 16.31
C LEU A 94 26.71 -13.13 15.35
N PRO A 95 27.55 -14.07 15.84
CA PRO A 95 28.11 -15.11 14.99
C PRO A 95 27.00 -16.14 14.67
N LEU A 96 26.46 -16.09 13.46
CA LEU A 96 25.56 -17.12 12.92
C LEU A 96 26.42 -18.14 12.14
N GLY A 97 27.17 -18.97 12.88
CA GLY A 97 28.08 -19.95 12.27
C GLY A 97 29.27 -19.28 11.58
N LEU A 98 29.31 -19.29 10.24
CA LEU A 98 30.40 -18.73 9.41
C LEU A 98 30.22 -17.26 9.03
N LEU A 99 29.06 -16.65 9.31
CA LEU A 99 28.74 -15.28 8.93
C LEU A 99 28.45 -14.41 10.16
N GLU A 100 29.04 -13.22 10.18
CA GLU A 100 28.75 -12.19 11.17
C GLU A 100 27.48 -11.44 10.76
N TYR A 101 26.41 -11.61 11.53
CA TYR A 101 25.14 -10.95 11.25
C TYR A 101 24.97 -9.71 12.11
N HIS A 102 24.94 -8.54 11.45
CA HIS A 102 24.73 -7.25 12.09
C HIS A 102 23.24 -6.98 12.21
N VAL A 103 22.67 -7.31 13.38
CA VAL A 103 21.23 -7.15 13.66
C VAL A 103 20.74 -5.70 13.48
N PRO A 104 21.46 -4.66 13.96
CA PRO A 104 20.99 -3.27 13.80
C PRO A 104 20.95 -2.82 12.32
N LEU A 105 21.95 -3.21 11.53
CA LEU A 105 22.02 -2.88 10.11
C LEU A 105 20.94 -3.62 9.31
N ALA A 106 20.72 -4.90 9.62
CA ALA A 106 19.64 -5.66 9.01
C ALA A 106 18.27 -5.02 9.30
N TYR A 107 18.03 -4.58 10.54
CA TYR A 107 16.80 -3.88 10.92
C TYR A 107 16.57 -2.62 10.06
N LEU A 108 17.60 -1.81 9.84
CA LEU A 108 17.52 -0.62 8.98
C LEU A 108 17.24 -0.99 7.52
N LEU A 109 17.98 -1.97 6.97
CA LEU A 109 17.78 -2.38 5.58
C LEU A 109 16.40 -3.00 5.34
N ILE A 110 15.90 -3.80 6.29
CA ILE A 110 14.56 -4.41 6.21
C ILE A 110 13.48 -3.32 6.28
N THR A 111 13.61 -2.35 7.20
CA THR A 111 12.64 -1.25 7.31
C THR A 111 12.63 -0.39 6.05
N LEU A 112 13.79 -0.09 5.46
CA LEU A 112 13.91 0.63 4.19
C LEU A 112 13.32 -0.17 3.01
N ALA A 113 13.62 -1.47 2.93
CA ALA A 113 13.09 -2.36 1.90
C ALA A 113 11.57 -2.48 1.99
N TYR A 114 11.03 -2.62 3.20
CA TYR A 114 9.58 -2.62 3.43
C TYR A 114 8.94 -1.29 3.00
N LEU A 115 9.51 -0.16 3.44
CA LEU A 115 8.97 1.17 3.11
C LEU A 115 8.98 1.42 1.60
N SER A 116 10.05 1.06 0.91
CA SER A 116 10.13 1.18 -0.56
C SER A 116 9.16 0.25 -1.28
N MET A 117 9.05 -1.02 -0.87
CA MET A 117 8.09 -1.97 -1.44
C MET A 117 6.64 -1.52 -1.28
N SER A 118 6.27 -1.06 -0.07
CA SER A 118 4.93 -0.53 0.19
C SER A 118 4.63 0.70 -0.65
N PHE A 119 5.59 1.63 -0.76
CA PHE A 119 5.47 2.83 -1.58
C PHE A 119 5.24 2.50 -3.05
N VAL A 120 6.07 1.62 -3.64
CA VAL A 120 5.94 1.20 -5.05
C VAL A 120 4.59 0.52 -5.29
N TRP A 121 4.14 -0.34 -4.36
CA TRP A 121 2.86 -1.03 -4.49
C TRP A 121 1.67 -0.05 -4.45
N ILE A 122 1.69 0.89 -3.50
CA ILE A 122 0.66 1.93 -3.37
C ILE A 122 0.60 2.79 -4.63
N ILE A 123 1.76 3.17 -5.20
CA ILE A 123 1.82 3.93 -6.46
C ILE A 123 1.20 3.13 -7.59
N LYS A 124 1.64 1.88 -7.82
CA LYS A 124 1.10 1.05 -8.90
C LYS A 124 -0.42 0.93 -8.83
N ARG A 125 -0.94 0.67 -7.62
CA ARG A 125 -2.38 0.52 -7.42
C ARG A 125 -3.14 1.84 -7.57
N SER A 126 -2.55 2.96 -7.16
CA SER A 126 -3.14 4.29 -7.37
C SER A 126 -3.20 4.64 -8.85
N VAL A 127 -2.17 4.31 -9.63
CA VAL A 127 -2.14 4.50 -11.09
C VAL A 127 -3.15 3.60 -11.79
N GLU A 128 -3.25 2.33 -11.40
CA GLU A 128 -4.29 1.43 -11.93
C GLU A 128 -5.71 1.89 -11.55
N GLY A 129 -5.89 2.39 -10.32
CA GLY A 129 -7.14 2.97 -9.84
C GLY A 129 -7.52 4.21 -10.64
N PHE A 130 -6.56 5.09 -10.91
CA PHE A 130 -6.75 6.28 -11.73
C PHE A 130 -7.05 5.92 -13.19
N LYS A 131 -6.34 4.93 -13.76
CA LYS A 131 -6.62 4.40 -15.09
C LYS A 131 -8.04 3.84 -15.17
N ARG A 132 -8.48 3.06 -14.16
CA ARG A 132 -9.84 2.53 -14.10
C ARG A 132 -10.89 3.63 -13.92
N SER A 133 -10.63 4.65 -13.10
CA SER A 133 -11.56 5.78 -12.98
C SER A 133 -11.63 6.62 -14.25
N LEU A 134 -10.52 6.77 -14.97
CA LEU A 134 -10.49 7.46 -16.25
C LEU A 134 -11.29 6.67 -17.29
N ILE A 135 -11.08 5.35 -17.39
CA ILE A 135 -11.85 4.47 -18.27
C ILE A 135 -13.33 4.44 -17.89
N TYR A 136 -13.67 4.49 -16.60
CA TYR A 136 -15.07 4.58 -16.14
C TYR A 136 -15.73 5.92 -16.48
N ASN A 137 -14.99 7.03 -16.47
CA ASN A 137 -15.48 8.30 -17.02
C ASN A 137 -15.62 8.23 -18.56
N GLU A 138 -14.89 7.33 -19.19
CA GLU A 138 -14.92 7.05 -20.62
C GLU A 138 -15.94 5.96 -21.00
N ASP A 139 -16.64 5.34 -20.02
CA ASP A 139 -17.66 4.32 -20.29
C ASP A 139 -18.77 4.97 -21.13
N PRO A 140 -18.95 4.57 -22.40
CA PRO A 140 -19.86 5.24 -23.32
C PRO A 140 -21.28 5.28 -22.76
N PHE A 141 -21.69 4.21 -22.08
CA PHE A 141 -23.02 4.08 -21.49
C PHE A 141 -23.36 5.19 -20.50
N GLN A 142 -22.46 5.56 -19.59
CA GLN A 142 -22.74 6.61 -18.61
C GLN A 142 -22.75 8.00 -19.26
N SER A 143 -21.91 8.21 -20.27
CA SER A 143 -21.92 9.42 -21.09
C SER A 143 -23.23 9.56 -21.89
N TYR A 144 -23.70 8.49 -22.52
CA TYR A 144 -24.97 8.47 -23.26
C TYR A 144 -26.18 8.73 -22.34
N CYS A 145 -26.22 8.10 -21.16
CA CYS A 145 -27.29 8.38 -20.19
C CYS A 145 -27.30 9.84 -19.75
N ASN A 146 -26.14 10.42 -19.46
CA ASN A 146 -26.04 11.84 -19.09
C ASN A 146 -26.45 12.77 -20.25
N LYS A 147 -26.05 12.47 -21.50
CA LYS A 147 -26.50 13.20 -22.69
C LYS A 147 -28.02 13.15 -22.88
N ILE A 148 -28.64 11.97 -22.69
CA ILE A 148 -30.10 11.81 -22.81
C ILE A 148 -30.82 12.57 -21.70
N LEU A 149 -30.35 12.46 -20.46
CA LEU A 149 -30.94 13.14 -19.30
C LEU A 149 -30.79 14.66 -19.37
N ALA A 150 -29.63 15.17 -19.79
CA ALA A 150 -29.40 16.60 -19.97
C ALA A 150 -30.10 17.16 -21.23
N GLY A 151 -30.32 16.32 -22.24
CA GLY A 151 -31.03 16.69 -23.46
C GLY A 151 -32.56 16.63 -23.35
N TRP A 152 -33.09 16.02 -22.29
CA TRP A 152 -34.52 15.95 -22.02
C TRP A 152 -35.00 17.26 -21.38
N ASP A 153 -35.86 17.99 -22.11
CA ASP A 153 -36.50 19.21 -21.63
C ASP A 153 -38.01 18.98 -21.53
N PHE A 154 -38.54 19.02 -20.30
CA PHE A 154 -39.97 18.85 -20.00
C PHE A 154 -40.77 20.15 -20.22
N CYS A 155 -40.10 21.30 -20.31
CA CYS A 155 -40.74 22.61 -20.45
C CYS A 155 -41.17 22.92 -21.89
N ILE A 156 -40.87 22.04 -22.86
CA ILE A 156 -41.28 22.20 -24.25
C ILE A 156 -42.78 21.87 -24.38
N THR A 157 -43.59 22.90 -24.60
CA THR A 157 -45.04 22.78 -24.82
C THR A 157 -45.41 22.60 -26.30
N ASP A 158 -44.52 22.98 -27.23
CA ASP A 158 -44.73 22.81 -28.67
C ASP A 158 -44.32 21.41 -29.16
N VAL A 159 -45.30 20.69 -29.73
CA VAL A 159 -45.11 19.33 -30.27
C VAL A 159 -44.11 19.30 -31.43
N LYS A 160 -44.04 20.36 -32.25
CA LYS A 160 -43.09 20.41 -33.37
C LYS A 160 -41.66 20.55 -32.86
N ALA A 161 -41.42 21.46 -31.92
CA ALA A 161 -40.13 21.63 -31.25
C ALA A 161 -39.68 20.35 -30.52
N ALA A 162 -40.59 19.67 -29.81
CA ALA A 162 -40.29 18.40 -29.14
C ALA A 162 -39.85 17.32 -30.13
N ARG A 163 -40.55 17.18 -31.26
CA ARG A 163 -40.19 16.20 -32.30
C ARG A 163 -38.85 16.53 -32.96
N LEU A 164 -38.56 17.80 -33.19
CA LEU A 164 -37.28 18.26 -33.71
C LEU A 164 -36.14 17.92 -32.73
N LYS A 165 -36.28 18.24 -31.45
CA LYS A 165 -35.29 17.93 -30.41
C LYS A 165 -35.05 16.42 -30.29
N HIS A 166 -36.12 15.63 -30.29
CA HIS A 166 -36.04 14.16 -30.27
C HIS A 166 -35.29 13.62 -31.50
N SER A 167 -35.61 14.12 -32.70
CA SER A 167 -34.91 13.70 -33.92
C SER A 167 -33.43 14.11 -33.91
N SER A 168 -33.10 15.31 -33.43
CA SER A 168 -31.72 15.79 -33.30
C SER A 168 -30.90 14.89 -32.37
N LEU A 169 -31.45 14.56 -31.20
CA LEU A 169 -30.78 13.73 -30.20
C LEU A 169 -30.60 12.29 -30.71
N LEU A 170 -31.59 11.75 -31.44
CA LEU A 170 -31.49 10.44 -32.08
C LEU A 170 -30.41 10.41 -33.17
N TYR A 171 -30.31 11.45 -33.99
CA TYR A 171 -29.26 11.55 -35.00
C TYR A 171 -27.87 11.65 -34.36
N GLU A 172 -27.72 12.46 -33.32
CA GLU A 172 -26.45 12.61 -32.59
C GLU A 172 -25.97 11.28 -31.98
N LEU A 173 -26.85 10.54 -31.29
CA LEU A 173 -26.50 9.23 -30.75
C LEU A 173 -26.15 8.23 -31.87
N LYS A 174 -26.88 8.27 -32.98
CA LYS A 174 -26.61 7.38 -34.12
C LYS A 174 -25.24 7.67 -34.73
N THR A 175 -24.87 8.95 -34.86
CA THR A 175 -23.55 9.34 -35.37
C THR A 175 -22.44 8.96 -34.40
N ASP A 176 -22.62 9.18 -33.09
CA ASP A 176 -21.63 8.82 -32.07
C ASP A 176 -21.36 7.29 -32.07
N LEU A 177 -22.41 6.48 -32.12
CA LEU A 177 -22.30 5.01 -32.20
C LEU A 177 -21.63 4.53 -33.49
N GLN A 178 -21.84 5.22 -34.60
CA GLN A 178 -21.16 4.90 -35.86
C GLN A 178 -19.67 5.26 -35.78
N ASP A 179 -19.33 6.41 -35.21
CA ASP A 179 -17.94 6.83 -35.06
C ASP A 179 -17.16 5.90 -34.11
N GLU A 180 -17.76 5.47 -33.00
CA GLU A 180 -17.17 4.46 -32.11
C GLU A 180 -16.93 3.12 -32.82
N ARG A 181 -17.91 2.63 -33.59
CA ARG A 181 -17.74 1.41 -34.40
C ARG A 181 -16.60 1.54 -35.40
N LEU A 182 -16.43 2.71 -36.02
CA LEU A 182 -15.32 2.96 -36.93
C LEU A 182 -13.98 2.98 -36.18
N ARG A 183 -13.91 3.59 -35.00
CA ARG A 183 -12.71 3.59 -34.14
C ARG A 183 -12.34 2.19 -33.67
N GLN A 184 -13.31 1.38 -33.26
CA GLN A 184 -13.09 -0.03 -32.88
C GLN A 184 -12.53 -0.83 -34.07
N ARG A 185 -13.16 -0.73 -35.24
CA ARG A 185 -12.64 -1.36 -36.46
C ARG A 185 -11.25 -0.86 -36.83
N ALA A 186 -10.95 0.41 -36.59
CA ALA A 186 -9.62 0.97 -36.85
C ALA A 186 -8.56 0.45 -35.86
N ALA A 187 -8.93 0.22 -34.60
CA ALA A 187 -8.07 -0.34 -33.56
C ALA A 187 -7.82 -1.85 -33.76
N ASP A 188 -8.83 -2.58 -34.24
CA ASP A 188 -8.75 -4.03 -34.53
C ASP A 188 -8.00 -4.37 -35.83
N ARG A 189 -7.56 -3.35 -36.61
CA ARG A 189 -6.81 -3.59 -37.84
C ARG A 189 -5.47 -4.25 -37.56
N SER A 190 -5.23 -5.39 -38.20
CA SER A 190 -3.93 -6.08 -38.12
C SER A 190 -2.83 -5.27 -38.82
N LEU A 191 -1.59 -5.43 -38.36
CA LEU A 191 -0.40 -4.76 -38.94
C LEU A 191 -0.30 -4.90 -40.47
N LYS A 192 -0.75 -6.04 -41.02
CA LYS A 192 -0.72 -6.35 -42.47
C LYS A 192 -1.73 -5.52 -43.28
N GLU A 193 -2.81 -5.10 -42.64
CA GLU A 193 -3.83 -4.21 -43.22
C GLU A 193 -3.40 -2.74 -43.16
N LYS A 194 -2.62 -2.39 -42.13
CA LYS A 194 -2.08 -1.04 -41.92
C LYS A 194 -1.04 -0.66 -42.97
N THR A 195 -0.24 -1.63 -43.43
CA THR A 195 0.78 -1.44 -44.49
C THR A 195 0.22 -1.39 -45.91
N ARG A 196 -1.07 -1.68 -46.13
CA ARG A 196 -1.71 -1.59 -47.46
C ARG A 196 -2.35 -0.22 -47.72
N ILE A 197 -2.48 0.59 -46.67
CA ILE A 197 -3.21 1.88 -46.70
C ILE A 197 -2.24 3.06 -46.76
N TYR A 198 -0.99 2.85 -46.36
CA TYR A 198 0.14 3.76 -46.55
C TYR A 198 1.00 3.28 -47.71
#